data_AF-A0A6V7LCN7-F1
#
_entry.id   AF-A0A6V7LCN7-F1
#
_cell.length_a   1.000
_cell.length_b   1.000
_cell.length_c   1.000
_cell.angle_alpha   90.00
_cell.angle_beta   90.00
_cell.angle_gamma   90.00
#
_symmetry.space_group_name_H-M   'P 1'
#
loop_
_entity.id
_entity.type
_entity.pdbx_description
1 polymer ?
#
loop_
_entity_poly.entity_id
_entity_poly.type
_entity_poly.pdbx_seq_one_letter_code
_entity_poly.pdbx_strand_id
1 'polypeptide(L)' 'NGLNALHLASKDGHAEIVTELLKRGAKVDAATKKGNTALHIASL' A
#
# COMPACT_ATOMS: atom_id res chain seq x y z
N ASN A 1 -12.86 -0.27 -3.97
CA ASN A 1 -12.32 -0.93 -2.75
C ASN A 1 -11.52 -0.01 -1.82
N GLY A 2 -11.21 1.25 -2.19
CA GLY A 2 -10.38 2.13 -1.36
C GLY A 2 -8.89 1.77 -1.41
N LEU A 3 -8.47 1.02 -2.44
CA LEU A 3 -7.07 0.70 -2.70
C LEU A 3 -6.39 1.92 -3.35
N ASN A 4 -5.13 2.15 -2.99
CA ASN A 4 -4.24 3.13 -3.61
C ASN A 4 -3.02 2.40 -4.20
N ALA A 5 -2.11 3.17 -4.81
CA ALA A 5 -0.89 2.61 -5.40
C ALA A 5 -0.06 1.79 -4.40
N LEU A 6 0.02 2.23 -3.14
CA LEU A 6 0.79 1.55 -2.10
C LEU A 6 0.18 0.18 -1.75
N HIS A 7 -1.15 0.09 -1.65
CA HIS A 7 -1.84 -1.19 -1.43
C HIS A 7 -1.56 -2.20 -2.54
N LEU A 8 -1.56 -1.76 -3.80
CA LEU A 8 -1.32 -2.63 -4.95
C LEU A 8 0.14 -3.09 -5.00
N ALA A 9 1.08 -2.15 -4.81
CA ALA A 9 2.50 -2.47 -4.77
C ALA A 9 2.85 -3.42 -3.62
N SER A 10 2.23 -3.25 -2.44
CA SER A 10 2.37 -4.15 -1.30
C SER A 10 1.80 -5.55 -1.56
N LYS A 11 0.63 -5.63 -2.21
CA LYS A 11 -0.01 -6.90 -2.55
C LYS A 11 0.84 -7.75 -3.51
N ASP A 12 1.42 -7.09 -4.51
CA ASP A 12 2.17 -7.76 -5.58
C ASP A 12 3.66 -7.93 -5.24
N GLY A 13 4.10 -7.51 -4.05
CA GLY A 13 5.49 -7.66 -3.59
C GLY A 13 6.50 -6.73 -4.28
N HIS A 14 6.04 -5.66 -4.93
CA HIS A 14 6.88 -4.72 -5.68
C HIS A 14 7.64 -3.75 -4.74
N ALA A 15 8.66 -4.25 -4.05
CA ALA A 15 9.41 -3.50 -3.03
C ALA A 15 10.03 -2.18 -3.54
N GLU A 16 10.51 -2.16 -4.78
CA GLU A 16 11.06 -0.94 -5.40
C GLU A 16 9.98 0.15 -5.58
N ILE A 17 8.79 -0.26 -6.03
CA ILE A 17 7.65 0.65 -6.22
C ILE A 17 7.15 1.14 -4.85
N VAL A 18 7.07 0.26 -3.85
CA VAL A 18 6.73 0.65 -2.47
C VAL A 18 7.70 1.71 -1.97
N THR A 19 9.01 1.50 -2.15
CA THR A 19 10.05 2.45 -1.74
C THR A 19 9.90 3.80 -2.43
N GLU A 20 9.66 3.82 -3.74
CA GLU A 20 9.49 5.06 -4.49
C GLU A 20 8.22 5.82 -4.09
N LEU A 21 7.12 5.10 -3.85
CA LEU A 21 5.87 5.70 -3.36
C LEU A 21 6.07 6.32 -1.96
N LEU A 22 6.80 5.65 -1.06
CA LEU A 22 7.12 6.19 0.26
C LEU A 22 7.96 7.48 0.16
N LYS A 23 8.98 7.50 -0.72
CA LYS A 23 9.79 8.71 -0.97
C LYS A 23 8.96 9.89 -1.47
N ARG A 24 7.92 9.62 -2.25
CA ARG A 24 7.00 10.65 -2.78
C ARG A 24 5.92 11.10 -1.80
N GLY A 25 5.96 10.61 -0.55
CA GLY A 25 4.98 10.96 0.47
C GLY A 25 3.63 10.28 0.30
N ALA A 26 3.61 9.06 -0.26
CA ALA A 26 2.38 8.28 -0.33
C ALA A 26 1.76 8.10 1.06
N LYS A 27 0.43 8.19 1.12
CA LYS A 27 -0.31 8.04 2.36
C LYS A 27 -0.29 6.58 2.85
N VAL A 28 0.58 6.29 3.82
CA VAL A 28 0.84 4.95 4.36
C VAL A 28 -0.29 4.42 5.25
N ASP A 29 -1.01 5.33 5.90
CA ASP A 29 -2.14 5.08 6.80
C ASP A 29 -3.49 5.05 6.08
N ALA A 30 -3.49 5.16 4.74
CA ALA A 30 -4.73 5.05 3.97
C ALA A 30 -5.32 3.65 4.17
N ALA A 31 -6.56 3.60 4.65
CA ALA A 31 -7.31 2.36 4.80
C ALA A 31 -8.24 2.13 3.61
N THR A 32 -8.33 0.88 3.16
CA THR A 32 -9.35 0.42 2.23
C THR A 32 -10.75 0.50 2.86
N LYS A 33 -11.79 0.29 2.04
CA LYS A 33 -13.18 0.17 2.53
C LYS A 33 -13.38 -0.96 3.56
N LYS A 34 -12.44 -1.90 3.66
CA LYS A 34 -12.43 -3.01 4.62
C LYS A 34 -11.59 -2.71 5.88
N GLY A 35 -10.99 -1.52 6.00
CA GLY A 35 -10.10 -1.17 7.10
C GLY A 35 -8.64 -1.65 6.93
N ASN A 36 -8.30 -2.30 5.81
CA ASN A 36 -6.93 -2.77 5.58
C ASN A 36 -6.03 -1.63 5.09
N THR A 37 -4.84 -1.50 5.67
CA THR A 37 -3.75 -0.64 5.18
C THR A 37 -2.87 -1.42 4.21
N ALA A 38 -1.90 -0.75 3.58
CA ALA A 38 -0.91 -1.42 2.74
C ALA A 38 -0.12 -2.49 3.51
N LEU A 39 0.15 -2.26 4.80
CA LEU A 39 0.84 -3.23 5.66
C LEU A 39 -0.01 -4.47 5.95
N HIS A 40 -1.32 -4.29 6.20
CA HIS A 40 -2.24 -5.42 6.33
C HIS A 40 -2.26 -6.27 5.06
N ILE A 41 -2.26 -5.63 3.89
CA ILE A 41 -2.28 -6.33 2.60
C ILE A 41 -0.96 -7.06 2.30
N ALA A 42 0.19 -6.51 2.69
CA ALA A 42 1.49 -7.17 2.52
C ALA A 42 1.64 -8.47 3.35
N SER A 43 0.78 -8.65 4.34
CA SER A 43 0.79 -9.81 5.25
C SER A 43 -0.23 -10.90 4.86
N LEU A 44 -0.97 -10.70 3.77
CA LEU A 44 -1.94 -11.66 3.19
C LEU A 44 -1.27 -12.52 2.12
#